data_AF-A0A9W4T876-F1
#
_entry.id   AF-A0A9W4T876-F1
#
_cell.length_a   1.000
_cell.length_b   1.000
_cell.length_c   1.000
_cell.angle_alpha   90.00
_cell.angle_beta   90.00
_cell.angle_gamma   90.00
#
_symmetry.space_group_name_H-M   'P 1'
#
loop_
_entity.id
_entity.type
_entity.pdbx_description
1 polymer ?
#
loop_
_entity_poly.entity_id
_entity_poly.type
_entity_poly.pdbx_seq_one_letter_code
_entity_poly.pdbx_strand_id
1 'polypeptide(L)' 'HDFQLSLDICKGKRPKIIKNIPQCYIDLMKKCWNMDLLKRPTVIEIKKIIK' A
#
# COMPACT_ATOMS: atom_id res chain seq x y z
N HIS A 1 -7.13 19.11 -7.23
CA HIS A 1 -6.61 18.12 -6.27
C HIS A 1 -7.20 18.45 -4.90
N ASP A 2 -7.57 17.43 -4.12
CA ASP A 2 -8.06 17.61 -2.75
C ASP A 2 -6.86 17.74 -1.80
N PHE A 3 -6.58 18.98 -1.38
CA PHE A 3 -5.44 19.31 -0.53
C PHE A 3 -5.52 18.62 0.85
N GLN A 4 -6.73 18.54 1.42
CA GLN A 4 -6.91 17.91 2.73
C GLN A 4 -6.61 16.42 2.66
N LEU A 5 -7.08 15.76 1.59
CA LEU A 5 -6.77 14.36 1.34
C LEU A 5 -5.26 14.12 1.17
N SER A 6 -4.57 14.97 0.42
CA SER A 6 -3.11 14.86 0.26
C SER A 6 -2.37 14.94 1.61
N LEU A 7 -2.73 15.91 2.46
CA LEU A 7 -2.15 16.05 3.80
C LEU A 7 -2.43 14.82 4.67
N ASP A 8 -3.65 14.30 4.64
CA ASP A 8 -4.00 13.11 5.41
C ASP A 8 -3.20 11.88 4.96
N ILE A 9 -2.97 11.70 3.66
CA ILE A 9 -2.15 10.59 3.12
C ILE A 9 -0.70 10.70 3.61
N CYS A 10 -0.13 11.91 3.61
CA CYS A 10 1.19 12.19 4.17
C CYS A 10 1.25 11.90 5.68
N LYS A 11 0.15 12.12 6.42
CA LYS A 11 0.00 11.75 7.84
C LYS A 11 -0.29 10.26 8.08
N GLY A 12 -0.33 9.45 7.03
CA GLY A 12 -0.51 8.00 7.15
C GLY A 12 -1.94 7.50 6.94
N LYS A 13 -2.88 8.34 6.50
CA LYS A 13 -4.22 7.87 6.09
C LYS A 13 -4.07 6.83 4.98
N ARG A 14 -4.70 5.68 5.16
CA ARG A 14 -4.76 4.58 4.20
C ARG A 14 -6.20 4.07 4.08
N PRO A 15 -6.57 3.49 2.92
CA PRO A 15 -7.83 2.77 2.76
C PRO A 15 -8.10 1.76 3.87
N LYS A 16 -9.38 1.64 4.25
CA LYS A 16 -9.82 0.59 5.18
C LYS A 16 -9.66 -0.78 4.53
N ILE A 17 -9.12 -1.74 5.27
CA ILE A 17 -9.06 -3.13 4.84
C ILE A 17 -10.45 -3.75 5.08
N ILE A 18 -11.09 -4.23 4.01
CA ILE A 18 -12.37 -4.91 4.10
C ILE A 18 -12.17 -6.40 4.42
N LYS A 19 -13.20 -7.02 5.00
CA LYS A 19 -13.22 -8.47 5.25
C LYS A 19 -13.18 -9.24 3.92
N ASN A 20 -12.66 -10.47 3.94
CA ASN A 20 -12.57 -11.39 2.80
C ASN A 20 -11.48 -11.10 1.75
N ILE A 21 -10.53 -10.20 2.04
CA ILE A 21 -9.30 -10.09 1.22
C ILE A 21 -8.28 -11.12 1.74
N PRO A 22 -7.67 -11.94 0.86
CA PRO A 22 -6.58 -12.83 1.28
C PRO A 22 -5.42 -12.06 1.93
N GLN A 23 -4.85 -12.61 2.99
CA GLN A 23 -3.81 -11.95 3.78
C GLN A 23 -2.60 -11.53 2.93
N CYS A 24 -2.23 -12.34 1.93
CA CYS A 24 -1.13 -12.02 1.01
C CYS A 24 -1.34 -10.69 0.25
N TYR A 25 -2.57 -10.37 -0.15
CA TYR A 25 -2.89 -9.10 -0.80
C TYR A 25 -2.87 -7.94 0.19
N ILE A 26 -3.31 -8.16 1.43
CA ILE A 26 -3.24 -7.16 2.50
C ILE A 26 -1.78 -6.79 2.78
N ASP A 27 -0.92 -7.79 2.92
CA ASP A 27 0.50 -7.60 3.21
C ASP A 27 1.22 -6.92 2.04
N LEU A 28 0.88 -7.31 0.81
CA LEU A 28 1.40 -6.66 -0.39
C LEU A 28 0.98 -5.19 -0.48
N MET A 29 -0.31 -4.88 -0.30
CA MET A 29 -0.80 -3.50 -0.25
C MET A 29 -0.06 -2.69 0.82
N LYS A 30 0.15 -3.30 2.00
CA LYS A 30 0.89 -2.67 3.10
C LYS A 30 2.34 -2.35 2.75
N LYS A 31 3.00 -3.24 2.02
CA LYS A 31 4.36 -3.02 1.53
C LYS A 31 4.40 -1.91 0.48
N CYS A 32 3.44 -1.87 -0.45
CA CYS A 32 3.37 -0.89 -1.53
C CYS A 32 3.20 0.55 -1.06
N TRP A 33 2.41 0.79 0.00
CA TRP A 33 2.14 2.14 0.50
C TRP A 33 3.01 2.55 1.72
N ASN A 34 4.15 1.89 1.92
CA ASN A 34 5.06 2.18 3.03
C ASN A 34 5.55 3.65 2.94
N MET A 35 5.72 4.30 4.10
CA MET A 35 6.24 5.67 4.15
C MET A 35 7.70 5.73 3.70
N ASP A 36 8.48 4.70 4.05
CA ASP A 36 9.85 4.54 3.59
C ASP A 36 9.85 4.01 2.15
N LEU A 37 10.41 4.80 1.23
CA LEU A 37 10.49 4.47 -0.19
C LEU A 37 11.32 3.20 -0.43
N LEU A 38 12.34 2.95 0.39
CA LEU A 38 13.22 1.77 0.25
C LEU A 38 12.52 0.47 0.66
N LYS A 39 11.43 0.55 1.44
CA LYS A 39 10.63 -0.61 1.85
C LYS A 39 9.54 -0.96 0.83
N ARG A 40 9.32 -0.11 -0.19
CA ARG A 40 8.33 -0.37 -1.24
C ARG A 40 8.89 -1.39 -2.22
N PRO A 41 8.08 -2.36 -2.66
CA PRO A 41 8.52 -3.31 -3.66
C PRO A 41 8.55 -2.64 -5.04
N THR A 42 9.50 -3.07 -5.85
CA THR A 42 9.53 -2.79 -7.29
C THR A 42 8.42 -3.56 -8.01
N VAL A 43 8.03 -3.10 -9.19
CA VAL A 43 7.07 -3.82 -10.04
C VAL A 43 7.55 -5.24 -10.36
N ILE A 44 8.87 -5.44 -10.46
CA ILE A 44 9.47 -6.76 -10.70
C ILE A 44 9.24 -7.69 -9.51
N GLU A 45 9.42 -7.22 -8.28
CA GLU A 45 9.14 -7.99 -7.07
C GLU A 45 7.64 -8.29 -6.92
N ILE A 46 6.77 -7.31 -7.19
CA ILE A 46 5.31 -7.50 -7.17
C ILE A 46 4.91 -8.62 -8.15
N LYS A 47 5.45 -8.60 -9.37
CA LYS A 47 5.19 -9.63 -10.40
C LYS A 47 5.62 -11.02 -9.94
N LYS A 48 6.63 -11.15 -9.08
CA LYS A 48 7.06 -12.44 -8.50
C LYS A 48 6.13 -12.91 -7.36
N ILE A 49 5.46 -11.99 -6.68
CA ILE A 49 4.55 -12.30 -5.55
C ILE A 49 3.16 -12.72 -6.04
N ILE A 50 2.67 -12.13 -7.14
CA ILE A 50 1.31 -12.37 -7.66
C ILE A 50 1.25 -13.57 -8.64
N LYS A 51 2.40 -14.01 -9.15
CA LYS A 51 2.50 -15.17 -10.05
C LYS A 51 2.36 -16.48 -9.28
#